data_AF-A0A1E1W011-F1
#
_entry.id   AF-A0A1E1W011-F1
#
_cell.length_a   1.000
_cell.length_b   1.000
_cell.length_c   1.000
_cell.angle_alpha   90.00
_cell.angle_beta   90.00
_cell.angle_gamma   90.00
#
_symmetry.space_group_name_H-M   'P 1'
#
loop_
_entity.id
_entity.type
_entity.pdbx_description
1 polymer ?
#
loop_
_entity_poly.entity_id
_entity_poly.type
_entity_poly.pdbx_seq_one_letter_code
_entity_poly.pdbx_strand_id
1 'polypeptide(L)'
;MNADGVEYFVMPHEVDMTMAEFLDHLDNKKADYIPYIQRQNSNLTTELTELLDDVEPHVGFASQAFDKDPDAVNFWMGDERAVTSMHKDPYENIYCVIDGYKDFV
;
A
#
# COMPACT_ATOMS: atom_id res chain seq x y z
N MET A 1 -6.35 18.46 15.80
CA MET A 1 -6.41 19.83 16.36
C MET A 1 -5.10 20.09 17.09
N ASN A 2 -4.37 21.16 16.78
CA ASN A 2 -3.19 21.55 17.58
C ASN A 2 -3.63 22.25 18.89
N ALA A 3 -2.66 22.68 19.70
CA ALA A 3 -2.92 23.38 20.96
C ALA A 3 -3.74 24.68 20.80
N ASP A 4 -3.74 25.27 19.59
CA ASP A 4 -4.42 26.52 19.25
C ASP A 4 -5.80 26.31 18.61
N GLY A 5 -6.29 25.07 18.52
CA GLY A 5 -7.61 24.79 17.92
C GLY A 5 -7.62 24.60 16.41
N VAL A 6 -6.47 24.56 15.74
CA VAL A 6 -6.38 24.44 14.28
C VAL A 6 -6.41 22.97 13.85
N GLU A 7 -7.25 22.66 12.87
CA GLU A 7 -7.32 21.34 12.23
C GLU A 7 -6.40 21.26 11.02
N TYR A 8 -5.83 20.08 10.80
CA TYR A 8 -4.88 19.83 9.72
C TYR A 8 -5.24 18.52 9.02
N PHE A 9 -5.06 18.51 7.71
CA PHE A 9 -4.89 17.28 6.95
C PHE A 9 -3.42 16.86 7.07
N VAL A 10 -3.16 15.76 7.75
CA VAL A 10 -1.81 15.26 8.00
C VAL A 10 -1.47 14.13 7.05
N MET A 11 -0.28 14.20 6.47
CA MET A 11 0.30 13.13 5.66
C MET A 11 1.25 12.28 6.53
N PRO A 12 1.47 11.01 6.17
CA PRO A 12 2.43 10.17 6.88
C PRO A 12 3.86 10.72 6.75
N HIS A 13 4.72 10.33 7.68
CA HIS A 13 6.16 10.55 7.56
C HIS A 13 6.76 9.49 6.64
N GLU A 14 7.44 9.91 5.57
CA GLU A 14 8.10 9.00 4.62
C GLU A 14 9.54 8.72 5.03
N VAL A 15 9.93 7.45 4.98
CA VAL A 15 11.26 6.96 5.36
C VAL A 15 11.68 5.86 4.38
N ASP A 16 12.89 5.98 3.84
CA ASP A 16 13.53 4.90 3.09
C ASP A 16 14.17 3.90 4.06
N MET A 17 13.90 2.61 3.88
CA MET A 17 14.50 1.52 4.67
C MET A 17 14.58 0.25 3.84
N THR A 18 15.40 -0.69 4.28
CA THR A 18 15.47 -2.02 3.67
C THR A 18 14.24 -2.86 4.05
N MET A 19 13.90 -3.86 3.22
CA MET A 19 12.84 -4.82 3.57
C MET A 19 13.14 -5.55 4.89
N ALA A 20 14.41 -5.84 5.19
CA ALA A 20 14.80 -6.48 6.45
C ALA A 20 14.48 -5.60 7.68
N GLU A 21 14.76 -4.29 7.62
CA GLU A 21 14.40 -3.35 8.68
C GLU A 21 12.88 -3.20 8.81
N PHE A 22 12.17 -3.16 7.68
CA PHE A 22 10.71 -3.09 7.69
C PHE A 22 10.08 -4.31 8.38
N LEU A 23 10.55 -5.52 8.05
CA LEU A 23 10.10 -6.76 8.68
C LEU A 23 10.44 -6.79 10.18
N ASP A 24 11.63 -6.33 10.58
CA ASP A 24 11.98 -6.18 11.99
C ASP A 24 11.00 -5.26 12.74
N HIS A 25 10.54 -4.18 12.11
CA HIS A 25 9.53 -3.29 12.71
C HIS A 25 8.13 -3.93 12.81
N LEU A 26 7.79 -4.87 11.93
CA LEU A 26 6.55 -5.64 12.04
C LEU A 26 6.61 -6.69 13.16
N ASP A 27 7.75 -7.35 13.31
CA ASP A 27 7.99 -8.35 14.36
C ASP A 27 8.15 -7.70 15.74
N ASN A 28 8.81 -6.54 15.80
CA ASN A 28 9.13 -5.80 17.02
C ASN A 28 8.35 -4.47 17.10
N LYS A 29 7.01 -4.57 17.15
CA LYS A 29 6.09 -3.43 17.14
C LYS A 29 6.38 -2.41 18.24
N LYS A 30 6.46 -1.14 17.87
CA LYS A 30 6.52 0.00 18.80
C LYS A 30 5.15 0.70 18.87
N ALA A 31 4.83 1.28 20.02
CA ALA A 31 3.52 1.89 20.27
C ALA A 31 3.26 3.13 19.39
N ASP A 32 4.28 3.92 19.15
CA ASP A 32 4.27 5.20 18.44
C ASP A 32 4.75 5.10 16.98
N TYR A 33 4.95 3.88 16.48
CA TYR A 33 5.43 3.62 15.13
C TYR A 33 4.59 2.53 14.47
N ILE A 34 3.96 2.89 13.35
CA ILE A 34 3.06 2.02 12.58
C ILE A 34 3.58 1.99 11.14
N PRO A 35 4.44 1.02 10.79
CA PRO A 35 5.00 0.92 9.45
C PRO A 35 3.97 0.39 8.45
N TYR A 36 3.94 0.99 7.25
CA TYR A 36 3.10 0.54 6.16
C TYR A 36 3.73 0.92 4.81
N ILE A 37 4.09 -0.08 4.01
CA ILE A 37 4.44 0.11 2.60
C ILE A 37 3.14 0.37 1.86
N GLN A 38 2.94 1.62 1.44
CA GLN A 38 1.69 2.08 0.83
C GLN A 38 1.87 3.01 -0.36
N ARG A 39 3.07 3.10 -0.92
CA ARG A 39 3.36 4.04 -2.02
C ARG A 39 2.62 3.60 -3.29
N GLN A 40 1.63 4.39 -3.72
CA GLN A 40 0.75 4.06 -4.85
C GLN A 40 1.22 4.71 -6.17
N ASN A 41 2.42 4.37 -6.62
CA ASN A 41 3.02 4.88 -7.87
C ASN A 41 3.77 3.76 -8.62
N SER A 42 3.11 2.61 -8.75
CA SER A 42 3.65 1.40 -9.36
C SER A 42 4.88 0.85 -8.64
N ASN A 43 4.90 0.94 -7.30
CA ASN A 43 6.07 0.58 -6.47
C ASN A 43 6.49 -0.87 -6.63
N LEU A 44 5.59 -1.80 -6.99
CA LEU A 44 5.96 -3.18 -7.27
C LEU A 44 6.92 -3.26 -8.46
N THR A 45 6.57 -2.61 -9.57
CA THR A 45 7.34 -2.66 -10.82
C THR A 45 8.59 -1.77 -10.83
N THR A 46 8.69 -0.82 -9.90
CA THR A 46 9.77 0.18 -9.89
C THR A 46 10.75 0.01 -8.72
N GLU A 47 10.30 -0.53 -7.58
CA GLU A 47 11.10 -0.61 -6.35
C GLU A 47 11.26 -2.04 -5.83
N LEU A 48 10.35 -2.96 -6.17
CA LEU A 48 10.31 -4.34 -5.67
C LEU A 48 10.30 -5.36 -6.81
N THR A 49 11.14 -5.12 -7.82
CA THR A 49 11.19 -5.91 -9.07
C THR A 49 11.47 -7.39 -8.85
N GLU A 50 12.13 -7.73 -7.76
CA GLU A 50 12.48 -9.09 -7.36
C GLU A 50 11.25 -9.95 -7.07
N LEU A 51 10.08 -9.34 -6.82
CA LEU A 51 8.81 -10.01 -6.59
C LEU A 51 7.99 -10.23 -7.88
N LEU A 52 8.43 -9.70 -9.02
CA LEU A 52 7.64 -9.75 -10.26
C LEU A 52 7.49 -11.17 -10.83
N ASP A 53 8.45 -12.06 -10.57
CA ASP A 53 8.38 -13.44 -11.03
C ASP A 53 7.33 -14.27 -10.25
N ASP A 54 6.85 -13.75 -9.11
CA ASP A 54 5.86 -14.42 -8.24
C ASP A 54 4.41 -14.00 -8.54
N VAL A 55 4.20 -13.01 -9.42
CA VAL A 55 2.88 -12.47 -9.72
C VAL A 55 2.69 -12.18 -11.21
N GLU A 56 1.44 -12.17 -11.65
CA GLU A 56 1.11 -11.73 -13.01
C GLU A 56 1.22 -10.20 -13.12
N PRO A 57 1.75 -9.66 -14.23
CA PRO A 57 1.90 -8.21 -14.43
C PRO A 57 0.56 -7.48 -14.59
N HIS A 58 -0.51 -8.20 -14.95
CA HIS A 58 -1.87 -7.69 -15.04
C HIS A 58 -2.89 -8.81 -14.82
N VAL A 59 -4.14 -8.44 -14.53
CA VAL A 59 -5.23 -9.40 -14.36
C VAL A 59 -5.94 -9.60 -15.71
N GLY A 60 -5.68 -10.72 -16.38
CA GLY A 60 -6.07 -10.93 -17.78
C GLY A 60 -7.54 -10.64 -18.13
N PHE A 61 -8.49 -11.10 -17.30
CA PHE A 61 -9.91 -10.83 -17.55
C PHE A 61 -10.27 -9.34 -17.45
N ALA A 62 -9.58 -8.61 -16.57
CA ALA A 62 -9.83 -7.19 -16.34
C ALA A 62 -9.27 -6.35 -17.49
N SER A 63 -8.05 -6.66 -17.94
CA SER A 63 -7.48 -6.00 -19.10
C SER A 63 -8.37 -6.17 -20.33
N GLN A 64 -8.95 -7.36 -20.51
CA GLN A 64 -9.91 -7.62 -21.58
C GLN A 64 -11.23 -6.85 -21.39
N ALA A 65 -11.77 -6.79 -20.17
CA ALA A 65 -13.05 -6.14 -19.89
C ALA A 65 -12.97 -4.60 -20.01
N PHE A 66 -11.86 -4.01 -19.59
CA PHE A 66 -11.63 -2.57 -19.63
C PHE A 66 -10.96 -2.10 -20.92
N ASP A 67 -10.55 -3.02 -21.79
CA ASP A 67 -9.78 -2.75 -23.02
C ASP A 67 -8.54 -1.90 -22.75
N LYS A 68 -7.85 -2.20 -21.64
CA LYS A 68 -6.73 -1.40 -21.12
C LYS A 68 -5.85 -2.19 -20.17
N ASP A 69 -4.54 -1.94 -20.23
CA ASP A 69 -3.58 -2.39 -19.21
C ASP A 69 -3.64 -1.50 -17.95
N PRO A 70 -3.22 -2.02 -16.78
CA PRO A 70 -3.19 -1.23 -15.55
C PRO A 70 -2.25 -0.02 -15.67
N ASP A 71 -2.69 1.14 -15.18
CA ASP A 71 -1.83 2.35 -15.11
C ASP A 71 -0.71 2.21 -14.07
N ALA A 72 -0.94 1.41 -13.03
CA ALA A 72 0.00 1.14 -11.96
C ALA A 72 -0.25 -0.24 -11.35
N VAL A 73 0.83 -0.90 -10.91
CA VAL A 73 0.77 -2.12 -10.10
C VAL A 73 1.49 -1.86 -8.78
N ASN A 74 0.73 -1.85 -7.69
CA ASN A 74 1.26 -1.51 -6.38
C ASN A 74 1.36 -2.73 -5.47
N PHE A 75 2.34 -2.69 -4.58
CA PHE A 75 2.55 -3.63 -3.50
C PHE A 75 2.21 -2.96 -2.17
N TRP A 76 1.51 -3.70 -1.31
CA TRP A 76 1.14 -3.27 0.03
C TRP A 76 1.52 -4.31 1.07
N MET A 77 2.11 -3.85 2.18
CA MET A 77 2.41 -4.67 3.36
C MET A 77 2.51 -3.74 4.56
N GLY A 78 1.92 -4.09 5.69
CA GLY A 78 1.93 -3.21 6.85
C GLY A 78 1.42 -3.85 8.12
N ASP A 79 1.53 -3.07 9.19
CA ASP A 79 0.98 -3.42 10.50
C ASP A 79 -0.56 -3.44 10.45
N GLU A 80 -1.18 -4.37 11.17
CA GLU A 80 -2.64 -4.46 11.34
C GLU A 80 -3.28 -3.16 11.87
N ARG A 81 -2.48 -2.32 12.56
CA ARG A 81 -2.89 -1.01 13.09
C ARG A 81 -2.97 0.07 12.00
N ALA A 82 -2.43 -0.17 10.81
CA ALA A 82 -2.43 0.78 9.70
C ALA A 82 -3.82 0.85 9.05
N VAL A 83 -4.49 2.00 9.20
CA VAL A 83 -5.83 2.24 8.63
C VAL A 83 -5.73 3.30 7.56
N THR A 84 -6.26 3.00 6.37
CA THR A 84 -6.46 4.00 5.32
C THR A 84 -7.82 4.67 5.52
N SER A 85 -7.81 5.99 5.70
CA SER A 85 -9.03 6.79 5.85
C SER A 85 -9.94 6.70 4.62
N MET A 86 -11.23 6.94 4.79
CA MET A 86 -12.20 6.98 3.70
C MET A 86 -11.79 7.99 2.61
N HIS A 87 -11.75 7.53 1.36
CA HIS A 87 -11.43 8.33 0.18
C HIS A 87 -12.02 7.67 -1.08
N LYS A 88 -11.82 8.30 -2.24
CA LYS A 88 -12.17 7.74 -3.54
C LYS A 88 -11.02 7.98 -4.52
N ASP A 89 -10.75 7.00 -5.35
CA ASP A 89 -9.78 7.08 -6.42
C ASP A 89 -10.49 7.12 -7.78
N PRO A 90 -9.98 7.87 -8.76
CA PRO A 90 -10.52 7.86 -10.12
C PRO A 90 -9.97 6.67 -10.94
N TYR A 91 -9.95 5.47 -10.35
CA TYR A 91 -9.43 4.24 -10.96
C TYR A 91 -10.38 3.06 -10.76
N GLU A 92 -10.44 2.17 -11.74
CA GLU A 92 -11.01 0.84 -11.59
C GLU A 92 -9.98 -0.05 -10.86
N ASN A 93 -10.15 -0.21 -9.54
CA ASN A 93 -9.16 -0.88 -8.70
C ASN A 93 -9.45 -2.38 -8.55
N ILE A 94 -8.44 -3.22 -8.80
CA ILE A 94 -8.49 -4.65 -8.50
C ILE A 94 -7.55 -4.94 -7.34
N TYR A 95 -8.13 -5.24 -6.17
CA TYR A 95 -7.38 -5.49 -4.95
C TYR A 95 -7.20 -6.99 -4.71
N CYS A 96 -5.96 -7.47 -4.75
CA CYS A 96 -5.62 -8.87 -4.52
C CYS A 96 -4.93 -9.02 -3.16
N VAL A 97 -5.48 -9.86 -2.28
CA VAL A 97 -4.84 -10.20 -0.99
C VAL A 97 -4.03 -11.49 -1.18
N ILE A 98 -2.73 -11.43 -0.94
CA ILE A 98 -1.82 -12.58 -1.03
C ILE A 98 -1.77 -13.36 0.29
N ASP A 99 -1.65 -12.65 1.42
CA ASP A 99 -1.67 -13.24 2.77
C ASP A 99 -2.47 -12.36 3.74
N GLY A 100 -3.11 -12.99 4.73
CA GLY A 100 -4.01 -12.33 5.68
C GLY A 100 -5.39 -11.99 5.11
N TYR A 101 -5.90 -10.81 5.43
CA TYR A 101 -7.19 -10.31 4.94
C TYR A 101 -7.20 -8.78 4.89
N LYS A 102 -8.17 -8.21 4.16
CA LYS A 102 -8.40 -6.78 4.09
C LYS A 102 -9.88 -6.49 4.30
N ASP A 103 -10.19 -5.68 5.31
CA ASP A 103 -11.55 -5.20 5.56
C ASP A 103 -11.80 -3.92 4.77
N PHE A 104 -12.85 -3.93 3.96
CA PHE A 104 -13.39 -2.77 3.27
C PHE A 104 -14.75 -2.40 3.90
N VAL A 105 -15.00 -1.10 4.07
CA VAL A 105 -16.24 -0.55 4.65
C VAL A 105 -17.00 0.23 3.58
#